data_AF-A0A4P6U0M9-F1
#
_entry.id   AF-A0A4P6U0M9-F1
#
_cell.length_a   1.000
_cell.length_b   1.000
_cell.length_c   1.000
_cell.angle_alpha   90.00
_cell.angle_beta   90.00
_cell.angle_gamma   90.00
#
_symmetry.space_group_name_H-M   'P 1'
#
loop_
_entity.id
_entity.type
_entity.pdbx_description
1 polymer ?
#
loop_
_entity_poly.entity_id
_entity_poly.type
_entity_poly.pdbx_seq_one_letter_code
_entity_poly.pdbx_strand_id
1 'polypeptide(L)' 'MASVLFPALAARAWDVVVIGGGIRKTEQLLPLFEQIINLTHHHAPQAAVAFNTNGGDSVEAARRRLPAG' A
#
# COMPACT_ATOMS: atom_id res chain seq x y z
N MET A 1 17.41 7.61 8.69
CA MET A 1 17.08 7.94 7.28
C MET A 1 15.58 8.18 7.20
N ALA A 2 15.13 9.32 6.69
CA ALA A 2 13.69 9.56 6.54
C ALA A 2 13.11 8.57 5.52
N SER A 3 12.00 7.91 5.87
CA SER A 3 11.34 6.94 4.99
C SER A 3 10.88 7.66 3.72
N VAL A 4 11.35 7.20 2.56
CA VAL A 4 10.91 7.70 1.23
C VAL A 4 9.41 7.50 0.99
N LEU A 5 8.75 6.70 1.84
CA LEU A 5 7.32 6.43 1.74
C LEU A 5 6.46 7.62 2.12
N PHE A 6 6.86 8.44 3.11
CA PHE A 6 6.06 9.61 3.50
C PHE A 6 5.92 10.61 2.33
N PRO A 7 7.02 11.10 1.71
CA PRO A 7 6.90 12.02 0.59
C PRO A 7 6.09 11.44 -0.58
N ALA A 8 6.17 10.13 -0.82
CA ALA A 8 5.41 9.46 -1.88
C ALA A 8 3.90 9.41 -1.56
N LEU A 9 3.53 9.08 -0.32
CA LEU A 9 2.12 9.05 0.13
C LEU A 9 1.51 10.46 0.11
N ALA A 10 2.28 11.48 0.50
CA ALA A 10 1.83 12.87 0.55
C ALA A 10 1.82 13.57 -0.83
N ALA A 11 2.42 12.97 -1.87
CA ALA A 11 2.55 13.60 -3.18
C ALA A 11 1.20 13.90 -3.87
N ARG A 12 0.16 13.11 -3.58
CA ARG A 12 -1.21 13.31 -4.07
C ARG A 12 -2.23 12.54 -3.24
N ALA A 13 -3.50 12.86 -3.39
CA ALA A 13 -4.59 12.07 -2.84
C ALA A 13 -4.73 10.75 -3.61
N TRP A 14 -4.05 9.70 -3.16
CA TRP A 14 -4.17 8.36 -3.72
C TRP A 14 -5.51 7.73 -3.34
N ASP A 15 -6.18 7.08 -4.29
CA ASP A 15 -7.40 6.30 -4.01
C ASP A 15 -7.06 4.91 -3.42
N VAL A 16 -5.97 4.31 -3.88
CA VAL A 16 -5.53 2.98 -3.45
C VAL A 16 -4.01 2.90 -3.35
N VAL A 17 -3.51 2.28 -2.27
CA VAL A 17 -2.11 1.87 -2.11
C VAL A 17 -2.02 0.34 -2.21
N VAL A 18 -1.31 -0.16 -3.22
CA VAL A 18 -1.08 -1.60 -3.41
C VAL A 18 0.21 -2.00 -2.70
N ILE A 19 0.13 -2.92 -1.74
CA ILE A 19 1.29 -3.47 -1.04
C ILE A 19 1.65 -4.84 -1.64
N GLY A 20 2.84 -4.89 -2.25
CA GLY A 20 3.39 -6.03 -2.95
C GLY A 20 3.53 -7.30 -2.10
N GLY A 21 3.33 -8.48 -2.71
CA GLY A 21 3.56 -9.77 -2.06
C GLY A 21 4.98 -9.97 -1.54
N GLY A 22 6.00 -9.37 -2.18
CA GLY A 22 7.40 -9.45 -1.74
C GLY A 22 7.66 -8.88 -0.35
N ILE A 23 6.83 -7.95 0.12
CA ILE A 23 6.95 -7.35 1.46
C ILE A 23 6.12 -8.14 2.49
N ARG A 24 5.02 -8.77 2.06
CA ARG A 24 4.02 -9.37 2.96
C ARG A 24 4.18 -10.87 3.19
N LYS A 25 4.85 -11.58 2.28
CA LYS A 25 4.90 -13.06 2.28
C LYS A 25 6.03 -13.65 3.12
N THR A 26 6.94 -12.82 3.63
CA THR A 26 8.13 -13.27 4.38
C THR A 26 8.06 -12.71 5.80
N GLU A 27 8.18 -13.56 6.80
CA GLU A 27 8.05 -13.17 8.22
C GLU A 27 9.10 -12.14 8.64
N GLN A 28 10.29 -12.19 8.03
CA GLN A 28 11.39 -11.26 8.25
C GLN A 28 11.03 -9.80 7.91
N LEU A 29 10.03 -9.58 7.05
CA LEU A 29 9.58 -8.25 6.67
C LEU A 29 8.29 -7.82 7.38
N LEU A 30 7.80 -8.60 8.36
CA LEU A 30 6.61 -8.22 9.13
C LEU A 30 6.74 -6.81 9.77
N PRO A 31 7.87 -6.41 10.39
CA PRO A 31 8.01 -5.05 10.93
C PRO A 31 7.92 -3.96 9.85
N LEU A 32 8.49 -4.23 8.66
CA LEU A 32 8.40 -3.31 7.52
C LEU A 32 6.96 -3.22 7.00
N PHE A 33 6.26 -4.35 6.92
CA PHE A 33 4.86 -4.38 6.52
C PHE A 33 3.98 -3.57 7.47
N GLU A 34 4.15 -3.75 8.78
CA GLU A 34 3.46 -2.97 9.81
C GLU A 34 3.73 -1.46 9.65
N GLN A 35 4.99 -1.09 9.46
CA GLN A 35 5.38 0.31 9.24
C GLN A 35 4.70 0.90 7.99
N ILE A 36 4.62 0.16 6.89
CA ILE A 36 3.97 0.62 5.66
C ILE A 36 2.46 0.84 5.88
N ILE A 37 1.80 -0.08 6.59
CA ILE A 37 0.37 0.06 6.92
C ILE A 37 0.13 1.31 7.77
N ASN A 38 0.92 1.50 8.83
CA ASN A 38 0.76 2.65 9.72
C ASN A 38 1.06 3.98 9.01
N LEU A 39 2.11 4.03 8.18
CA LEU A 39 2.42 5.23 7.39
C LEU A 39 1.33 5.54 6.36
N THR A 40 0.76 4.51 5.71
CA THR A 40 -0.35 4.68 4.77
C THR A 40 -1.57 5.25 5.48
N HIS A 41 -1.96 4.67 6.62
CA HIS A 41 -3.08 5.15 7.42
C HIS A 41 -2.87 6.59 7.91
N HIS A 42 -1.65 6.95 8.31
CA HIS A 42 -1.36 8.28 8.85
C HIS A 42 -1.26 9.37 7.77
N HIS A 43 -0.67 9.07 6.62
CA HIS A 43 -0.36 10.07 5.60
C HIS A 43 -1.27 10.05 4.37
N ALA A 44 -2.03 8.97 4.17
CA ALA A 44 -3.03 8.84 3.11
C ALA A 44 -4.28 8.12 3.66
N PRO A 45 -4.94 8.66 4.72
CA PRO A 45 -6.08 8.00 5.38
C PRO A 45 -7.28 7.73 4.45
N GLN A 46 -7.39 8.49 3.34
CA GLN A 46 -8.41 8.29 2.33
C GLN A 46 -8.14 7.09 1.41
N ALA A 47 -6.88 6.65 1.30
CA ALA A 47 -6.49 5.59 0.39
C ALA A 47 -6.89 4.23 0.95
N ALA A 48 -7.57 3.42 0.15
CA ALA A 48 -7.78 2.03 0.49
C ALA A 48 -6.47 1.23 0.37
N VAL A 49 -6.28 0.21 1.20
CA VAL A 49 -5.12 -0.69 1.11
C VAL A 49 -5.48 -1.95 0.33
N ALA A 50 -4.73 -2.22 -0.73
CA ALA A 50 -4.88 -3.40 -1.57
C ALA A 50 -3.68 -4.34 -1.46
N PHE A 51 -3.95 -5.63 -1.59
CA PHE A 51 -2.95 -6.69 -1.62
C PHE A 51 -3.05 -7.45 -2.94
N ASN A 52 -1.94 -7.49 -3.67
CA ASN A 52 -1.77 -8.29 -4.88
C ASN A 52 -1.26 -9.71 -4.55
N THR A 53 -1.36 -10.65 -5.48
CA THR A 53 -0.79 -11.98 -5.33
C THR A 53 0.63 -12.02 -5.89
N ASN A 54 0.87 -11.30 -6.98
CA ASN A 54 2.15 -11.14 -7.67
C ASN A 54 2.21 -9.77 -8.40
N GLY A 55 3.31 -9.46 -9.11
CA GLY A 55 3.42 -8.16 -9.80
C GLY A 55 2.32 -7.90 -10.84
N GLY A 56 1.83 -8.95 -11.50
CA GLY A 56 0.90 -8.87 -12.63
C GLY A 56 -0.56 -8.56 -12.26
N ASP A 57 -0.99 -8.80 -11.02
CA ASP A 57 -2.38 -8.57 -10.58
C ASP A 57 -2.57 -7.25 -9.79
N SER A 58 -1.62 -6.33 -9.87
CA SER A 58 -1.67 -5.06 -9.13
C SER A 58 -2.86 -4.18 -9.52
N VAL A 59 -3.22 -4.13 -10.81
CA VAL A 59 -4.38 -3.38 -11.32
C VAL A 59 -5.67 -3.97 -10.77
N GLU A 60 -5.82 -5.29 -10.83
CA GLU A 60 -7.01 -5.97 -10.31
C GLU A 60 -7.10 -5.84 -8.78
N ALA A 61 -5.97 -5.87 -8.08
CA ALA A 61 -5.92 -5.60 -6.65
C ALA A 61 -6.41 -4.20 -6.30
N ALA A 62 -6.03 -3.19 -7.08
CA ALA A 62 -6.49 -1.83 -6.89
C ALA A 62 -8.00 -1.69 -7.16
N ARG A 63 -8.48 -2.26 -8.29
CA ARG A 63 -9.90 -2.21 -8.70
C ARG A 63 -10.85 -2.76 -7.65
N ARG A 64 -10.50 -3.83 -6.94
CA ARG A 64 -11.33 -4.40 -5.84
C ARG A 64 -11.60 -3.42 -4.70
N ARG A 65 -10.84 -2.32 -4.60
CA ARG A 65 -10.97 -1.32 -3.53
C ARG A 65 -11.62 -0.03 -4.00
N LEU A 66 -11.70 0.20 -5.30
CA LEU A 66 -12.39 1.36 -5.84
C LEU A 66 -13.90 1.16 -5.71
N PRO A 67 -14.68 2.25 -5.51
CA PRO A 67 -16.14 2.17 -5.58
C PRO A 67 -16.56 1.60 -6.94
N ALA A 68 -17.65 0.82 -6.95
CA ALA A 68 -18.37 0.60 -8.19
C ALA A 68 -18.90 1.96 -8.67
N GLY A 69 -18.61 2.30 -9.92
CA GLY A 69 -19.13 3.51 -10.56
C GLY A 69 -20.64 3.49 -10.69
#